data_AF-A0A8S2ALK9-F1
#
_entry.id   AF-A0A8S2ALK9-F1
#
_cell.length_a   1.000
_cell.length_b   1.000
_cell.length_c   1.000
_cell.angle_alpha   90.00
_cell.angle_beta   90.00
_cell.angle_gamma   90.00
#
_symmetry.space_group_name_H-M   'P 1'
#
loop_
_entity.id
_entity.type
_entity.pdbx_description
1 polymer ?
#
loop_
_entity_poly.entity_id
_entity_poly.type
_entity_poly.pdbx_seq_one_letter_code
_entity_poly.pdbx_strand_id
1 'polypeptide(L)'
;MLQLKPRIIELLKCEVGNGNSASFWFDSWTDFGQLITFLGDAGPRQLHIRRDTFVADASRNGDWTFPAARSENAQALMIALTAVAAPAACNGSDIYLWRKTSGEDGFYNHEDDSSKEVSL
;
A
#
# COMPACT_ATOMS: atom_id res chain seq x y z
N MET A 1 25.09 12.85 -0.81
CA MET A 1 24.15 11.70 -0.95
C MET A 1 22.74 12.27 -0.94
N LEU A 2 21.97 12.08 -2.02
CA LEU A 2 20.60 12.55 -2.11
C LEU A 2 19.71 11.77 -1.12
N GLN A 3 19.23 12.45 -0.07
CA GLN A 3 18.18 11.96 0.85
C GLN A 3 16.80 11.93 0.17
N LEU A 4 16.76 11.49 -1.10
CA LEU A 4 15.57 11.56 -1.95
C LEU A 4 14.62 10.39 -1.70
N LYS A 5 15.16 9.22 -1.34
CA LYS A 5 14.38 7.99 -1.13
C LYS A 5 13.30 8.11 -0.04
N PRO A 6 13.59 8.63 1.17
CA PRO A 6 12.56 8.75 2.21
C PRO A 6 11.44 9.69 1.79
N ARG A 7 11.78 10.79 1.10
CA ARG A 7 10.81 11.80 0.67
C ARG A 7 9.87 11.31 -0.43
N ILE A 8 10.33 10.48 -1.36
CA ILE A 8 9.47 9.93 -2.42
C ILE A 8 8.39 9.02 -1.82
N ILE A 9 8.72 8.25 -0.78
CA ILE A 9 7.77 7.32 -0.13
C ILE A 9 6.60 8.06 0.50
N GLU A 10 6.83 9.26 1.06
CA GLU A 10 5.77 10.11 1.60
C GLU A 10 4.86 10.71 0.51
N LEU A 11 5.33 10.74 -0.74
CA LEU A 11 4.63 11.33 -1.87
C LEU A 11 3.86 10.31 -2.70
N LEU A 12 3.97 9.01 -2.44
CA LEU A 12 3.30 7.96 -3.19
C LEU A 12 2.32 7.19 -2.30
N LYS A 13 1.07 7.08 -2.75
CA LYS A 13 0.05 6.20 -2.15
C LYS A 13 -0.38 5.16 -3.18
N CYS A 14 -0.62 3.94 -2.74
CA CYS A 14 -1.19 2.89 -3.58
C CYS A 14 -2.64 2.63 -3.13
N GLU A 15 -3.59 2.71 -4.06
CA GLU A 15 -4.95 2.23 -3.86
C GLU A 15 -5.06 0.83 -4.44
N VAL A 16 -5.31 -0.15 -3.56
CA VAL A 16 -5.34 -1.57 -3.93
C VAL A 16 -6.68 -1.90 -4.58
N GLY A 17 -6.61 -2.42 -5.80
CA GLY A 17 -7.73 -3.04 -6.52
C GLY A 17 -7.62 -4.55 -6.43
N ASN A 18 -7.01 -5.16 -7.45
CA ASN A 18 -6.79 -6.60 -7.53
C ASN A 18 -5.54 -7.07 -6.77
N GLY A 19 -4.68 -6.16 -6.31
CA GLY A 19 -3.50 -6.42 -5.50
C GLY A 19 -2.35 -7.12 -6.24
N ASN A 20 -2.39 -7.24 -7.56
CA ASN A 20 -1.41 -8.01 -8.34
C ASN A 20 -0.15 -7.21 -8.69
N SER A 21 -0.14 -5.89 -8.50
CA SER A 21 1.05 -5.06 -8.74
C SER A 21 1.52 -4.34 -7.48
N ALA A 22 0.66 -4.18 -6.48
CA ALA A 22 1.02 -3.65 -5.17
C ALA A 22 1.85 -4.66 -4.36
N SER A 23 3.03 -4.26 -3.92
CA SER A 23 3.84 -4.96 -2.94
C SER A 23 3.19 -4.84 -1.56
N PHE A 24 3.02 -5.98 -0.86
CA PHE A 24 2.50 -5.98 0.51
C PHE A 24 3.37 -5.15 1.47
N TRP A 25 4.70 -5.23 1.32
CA TRP A 25 5.66 -4.64 2.26
C TRP A 25 6.11 -3.20 1.95
N PHE A 26 6.30 -2.89 0.67
CA PHE A 26 7.03 -1.70 0.23
C PHE A 26 6.15 -0.60 -0.35
N ASP A 27 4.91 -0.90 -0.74
CA ASP A 27 3.99 0.14 -1.18
C ASP A 27 3.18 0.70 -0.01
N SER A 28 2.92 2.00 -0.07
CA SER A 28 2.12 2.71 0.93
C SER A 28 0.63 2.55 0.61
N TRP A 29 0.11 1.34 0.83
CA TRP A 29 -1.30 1.01 0.59
C TRP A 29 -2.17 0.98 1.85
N THR A 30 -1.57 1.22 3.02
CA THR A 30 -2.26 1.39 4.29
C THR A 30 -1.89 2.74 4.91
N ASP A 31 -2.66 3.17 5.91
CA ASP A 31 -2.37 4.40 6.66
C ASP A 31 -1.08 4.30 7.51
N PHE A 32 -0.51 3.10 7.67
CA PHE A 32 0.80 2.90 8.31
C PHE A 32 1.97 3.18 7.36
N GLY A 33 1.70 3.50 6.10
CA GLY A 33 2.72 3.61 5.05
C GLY A 33 3.29 2.23 4.71
N GLN A 34 4.61 2.15 4.55
CA GLN A 34 5.28 0.90 4.23
C GLN A 34 5.31 -0.03 5.45
N LEU A 35 4.69 -1.20 5.31
CA LEU A 35 4.60 -2.18 6.38
C LEU A 35 5.98 -2.71 6.80
N ILE A 36 6.98 -2.71 5.91
CA ILE A 36 8.34 -3.12 6.25
C ILE A 36 9.01 -2.17 7.26
N THR A 37 8.67 -0.89 7.18
CA THR A 37 9.19 0.15 8.08
C THR A 37 8.38 0.15 9.37
N PHE A 38 7.06 0.00 9.28
CA PHE A 38 6.16 -0.01 10.43
C PHE A 38 6.35 -1.24 11.33
N LEU A 39 6.50 -2.44 10.76
CA LEU A 39 6.71 -3.69 11.51
C LEU A 39 8.19 -4.00 11.76
N GLY A 40 9.09 -3.28 11.08
CA GLY A 40 10.53 -3.49 11.11
C GLY A 40 10.98 -4.78 10.43
N ASP A 41 12.28 -5.07 10.52
CA ASP A 41 12.92 -6.20 9.82
C ASP A 41 12.35 -7.58 10.18
N ALA A 42 11.77 -7.71 11.37
CA ALA A 42 11.13 -8.93 11.84
C ALA A 42 9.72 -9.15 11.25
N GLY A 43 9.10 -8.12 10.65
CA GLY A 43 7.74 -8.15 10.11
C GLY A 43 7.45 -9.34 9.19
N PRO A 44 8.25 -9.58 8.13
CA PRO A 44 8.09 -10.74 7.25
C PRO A 44 8.02 -12.08 7.98
N ARG A 45 8.90 -12.27 8.98
CA ARG A 45 8.90 -13.48 9.81
C ARG A 45 7.72 -13.52 10.78
N GLN A 46 7.26 -12.38 11.31
CA GLN A 46 6.14 -12.33 12.23
C GLN A 46 4.81 -12.67 11.53
N LEU A 47 4.60 -12.16 10.32
CA LEU A 47 3.35 -12.39 9.56
C LEU A 47 3.40 -13.63 8.65
N HIS A 48 4.55 -14.31 8.54
CA HIS A 48 4.77 -15.41 7.60
C HIS A 48 4.52 -15.02 6.13
N ILE A 49 4.85 -13.78 5.76
CA ILE A 49 4.71 -13.26 4.40
C ILE A 49 6.10 -12.92 3.89
N ARG A 50 6.43 -13.37 2.67
CA ARG A 50 7.73 -13.10 2.08
C ARG A 50 7.85 -11.64 1.69
N ARG A 51 9.08 -11.12 1.63
CA ARG A 51 9.33 -9.70 1.29
C ARG A 51 8.86 -9.33 -0.11
N ASP A 52 8.85 -10.30 -1.03
CA ASP A 52 8.45 -10.16 -2.43
C ASP A 52 6.97 -10.48 -2.69
N THR A 53 6.15 -10.64 -1.65
CA THR A 53 4.73 -10.95 -1.77
C THR A 53 3.91 -9.73 -2.19
N PHE A 54 3.03 -9.91 -3.20
CA PHE A 54 2.03 -8.92 -3.59
C PHE A 54 0.84 -8.92 -2.63
N VAL A 55 0.05 -7.84 -2.63
CA VAL A 55 -1.10 -7.69 -1.74
C VAL A 55 -2.16 -8.79 -1.99
N ALA A 56 -2.38 -9.18 -3.25
CA ALA A 56 -3.26 -10.28 -3.63
C ALA A 56 -2.88 -11.59 -2.94
N ASP A 57 -1.60 -11.94 -2.99
CA ASP A 57 -1.04 -13.18 -2.47
C ASP A 57 -0.98 -13.24 -0.93
N ALA A 58 -1.08 -12.09 -0.27
CA ALA A 58 -1.18 -11.99 1.19
C ALA A 58 -2.61 -12.21 1.72
N SER A 59 -3.59 -12.30 0.83
CA SER A 59 -4.98 -12.60 1.14
C SER A 59 -5.39 -13.97 0.56
N ARG A 60 -6.45 -14.56 1.10
CA ARG A 60 -6.97 -15.84 0.60
C ARG A 60 -8.49 -15.81 0.58
N ASN A 61 -9.08 -16.15 -0.57
CA ASN A 61 -10.54 -16.22 -0.77
C ASN A 61 -11.29 -14.93 -0.41
N GLY A 62 -10.66 -13.75 -0.57
CA GLY A 62 -11.27 -12.47 -0.22
C GLY A 62 -11.16 -12.11 1.27
N ASP A 63 -10.36 -12.84 2.04
CA ASP A 63 -10.09 -12.56 3.45
C ASP A 63 -8.59 -12.43 3.73
N TRP A 64 -8.25 -11.64 4.75
CA TRP A 64 -6.89 -11.55 5.27
C TRP A 64 -6.60 -12.72 6.21
N THR A 65 -5.52 -13.46 5.96
CA THR A 65 -5.13 -14.59 6.82
C THR A 65 -3.70 -14.42 7.32
N PHE A 66 -3.56 -14.12 8.62
CA PHE A 66 -2.27 -13.94 9.26
C PHE A 66 -2.12 -14.85 10.50
N PRO A 67 -0.88 -15.22 10.90
CA PRO A 67 -0.65 -15.83 12.21
C PRO A 67 -1.04 -14.86 13.34
N ALA A 68 -1.20 -15.38 14.56
CA ALA A 68 -1.44 -14.54 15.73
C ALA A 68 -0.37 -13.45 15.87
N ALA A 69 -0.80 -12.23 16.18
CA ALA A 69 0.09 -11.09 16.39
C ALA A 69 1.15 -11.38 17.47
N ARG A 70 2.40 -11.02 17.18
CA ARG A 70 3.55 -11.20 18.09
C ARG A 70 4.20 -9.87 18.50
N SER A 71 3.55 -8.76 18.18
CA SER A 71 3.96 -7.40 18.51
C SER A 71 2.72 -6.48 18.48
N GLU A 72 2.78 -5.35 19.17
CA GLU A 72 1.70 -4.35 19.18
C GLU A 72 1.44 -3.80 17.77
N ASN A 73 2.49 -3.53 16.99
CA ASN A 73 2.34 -3.06 15.61
C ASN A 73 1.68 -4.12 14.71
N ALA A 74 2.02 -5.41 14.88
CA ALA A 74 1.35 -6.47 14.14
C ALA A 74 -0.14 -6.56 14.51
N GLN A 75 -0.47 -6.40 15.79
CA GLN A 75 -1.86 -6.36 16.24
C GLN A 75 -2.61 -5.15 15.67
N ALA A 76 -2.00 -3.96 15.69
CA ALA A 76 -2.58 -2.74 15.12
C ALA A 76 -2.85 -2.89 13.62
N LEU A 77 -1.91 -3.46 12.86
CA LEU A 77 -2.11 -3.78 11.45
C LEU A 77 -3.28 -4.75 11.25
N MET A 78 -3.33 -5.85 11.99
CA MET A 78 -4.41 -6.84 11.86
C MET A 78 -5.78 -6.23 12.17
N ILE A 79 -5.88 -5.37 13.18
CA ILE A 79 -7.11 -4.63 13.50
C ILE A 79 -7.51 -3.74 12.31
N ALA A 80 -6.57 -2.94 11.78
CA ALA A 80 -6.87 -2.07 10.64
C ALA A 80 -7.34 -2.87 9.40
N LEU A 81 -6.72 -4.01 9.13
CA LEU A 81 -7.09 -4.86 7.99
C LEU A 81 -8.48 -5.50 8.14
N THR A 82 -9.08 -5.51 9.33
CA THR A 82 -10.51 -5.89 9.45
C THR A 82 -11.46 -4.88 8.81
N ALA A 83 -11.03 -3.63 8.65
CA ALA A 83 -11.79 -2.56 8.02
C ALA A 83 -11.44 -2.37 6.52
N VAL A 84 -10.36 -3.00 6.04
CA VAL A 84 -9.92 -2.92 4.64
C VAL A 84 -10.36 -4.20 3.92
N ALA A 85 -11.19 -4.06 2.90
CA ALA A 85 -11.57 -5.20 2.06
C ALA A 85 -10.32 -5.82 1.43
N ALA A 86 -10.23 -7.16 1.43
CA ALA A 86 -9.15 -7.85 0.76
C ALA A 86 -9.21 -7.56 -0.77
N PRO A 87 -8.06 -7.60 -1.46
CA PRO A 87 -8.02 -7.43 -2.91
C PRO A 87 -8.89 -8.47 -3.62
N ALA A 88 -9.59 -8.03 -4.67
CA ALA A 88 -10.46 -8.88 -5.47
C ALA A 88 -10.27 -8.57 -6.95
N ALA A 89 -10.31 -9.61 -7.79
CA ALA A 89 -10.13 -9.45 -9.23
C ALA A 89 -11.15 -8.49 -9.88
N CYS A 90 -12.35 -8.36 -9.29
CA CYS A 90 -13.39 -7.44 -9.76
C CYS A 90 -13.13 -5.96 -9.45
N ASN A 91 -12.16 -5.63 -8.58
CA ASN A 91 -11.88 -4.25 -8.18
C ASN A 91 -10.98 -3.49 -9.18
N GLY A 92 -10.57 -4.12 -10.28
CA GLY A 92 -9.67 -3.51 -11.27
C GLY A 92 -8.20 -3.57 -10.86
N SER A 93 -7.33 -2.88 -11.60
CA SER A 93 -5.89 -2.83 -11.30
C SER A 93 -5.58 -1.92 -10.12
N ASP A 94 -4.44 -2.14 -9.46
CA ASP A 94 -3.94 -1.22 -8.43
C ASP A 94 -3.56 0.13 -9.05
N ILE A 95 -3.78 1.21 -8.29
CA ILE A 95 -3.61 2.59 -8.75
C ILE A 95 -2.57 3.30 -7.87
N TYR A 96 -1.61 3.98 -8.50
CA TYR A 96 -0.57 4.74 -7.79
C TYR A 96 -0.82 6.24 -7.90
N LEU A 97 -1.02 6.85 -6.74
CA LEU A 97 -1.31 8.26 -6.61
C LEU A 97 -0.10 9.05 -6.12
N TRP A 98 0.09 10.23 -6.70
CA TRP A 98 1.08 11.20 -6.24
C TRP A 98 0.44 12.20 -5.28
N ARG A 99 1.14 12.53 -4.20
CA ARG A 99 0.74 13.58 -3.27
C ARG A 99 0.89 14.93 -3.96
N LYS A 100 -0.13 15.78 -3.84
CA LYS A 100 -0.05 17.18 -4.30
C LYS A 100 0.97 17.94 -3.47
N THR A 101 1.83 18.72 -4.13
CA THR A 101 2.91 19.49 -3.47
C THR A 101 2.49 20.90 -3.03
N SER A 102 1.33 21.38 -3.49
CA SER A 102 0.95 22.79 -3.45
C SER A 102 -0.18 23.08 -2.46
N GLY A 103 0.05 22.95 -1.15
CA GLY A 103 -0.86 23.41 -0.08
C GLY A 103 -2.29 22.84 -0.06
N GLU A 104 -2.66 22.05 -1.06
CA GLU A 104 -3.91 21.33 -1.19
C GLU A 104 -3.72 19.93 -0.63
N ASP A 105 -4.49 19.58 0.39
CA ASP A 105 -4.54 18.22 0.90
C ASP A 105 -5.18 17.32 -0.17
N GLY A 106 -4.40 16.37 -0.70
CA GLY A 106 -4.92 15.40 -1.67
C GLY A 106 -3.86 14.62 -2.45
N PHE A 107 -4.35 13.61 -3.15
CA PHE A 107 -3.59 12.71 -4.01
C PHE A 107 -4.21 12.74 -5.43
N TYR A 108 -3.40 12.53 -6.48
CA TYR A 108 -3.87 12.52 -7.86
C TYR A 108 -3.23 11.40 -8.68
N ASN A 109 -3.98 10.87 -9.64
CA ASN A 109 -3.46 9.93 -10.64
C ASN A 109 -2.70 10.71 -11.70
N HIS A 110 -1.53 10.23 -12.10
CA HIS A 110 -0.80 10.87 -13.22
C HIS A 110 -1.59 10.79 -14.54
N GLU A 111 -2.41 9.75 -14.71
CA GLU A 111 -3.24 9.54 -15.90
C GLU A 111 -4.39 10.56 -16.03
N ASP A 112 -4.85 11.15 -14.92
CA ASP A 112 -5.92 12.16 -14.94
C ASP A 112 -5.46 13.51 -15.54
N ASP A 113 -4.17 13.81 -15.50
CA ASP A 113 -3.63 15.11 -15.96
C ASP A 113 -3.42 15.16 -17.49
N SER A 114 -3.28 14.00 -18.14
CA SER A 114 -3.14 13.92 -19.61
C SER A 114 -4.42 14.27 -20.36
N SER A 115 -5.57 14.34 -19.68
CA SER A 115 -6.86 14.70 -20.28
C SER A 115 -7.09 16.22 -20.38
N LYS A 116 -6.16 17.06 -19.92
CA LYS A 116 -6.31 18.53 -19.90
C LYS A 116 -5.52 19.30 -20.96
N GLU A 117 -4.69 18.65 -21.77
CA GLU A 117 -3.84 19.33 -22.77
C GLU A 117 -4.39 19.37 -24.21
N VAL A 118 -5.65 18.97 -24.46
CA VAL A 118 -6.26 19.14 -25.80
C VAL A 118 -7.49 20.06 -25.71
N SER A 119 -7.24 21.35 -25.58
CA SER A 119 -8.18 22.42 -25.91
C SER A 119 -7.40 23.67 -26.30
N LEU A 120 -6.91 23.68 -27.55
CA LEU A 120 -6.59 24.87 -28.32
C LEU A 120 -7.18 24.72 -29.71
#